data_AF-A0A7X2TM63-F1
#
_entry.id   AF-A0A7X2TM63-F1
#
_cell.length_a   1.000
_cell.length_b   1.000
_cell.length_c   1.000
_cell.angle_alpha   90.00
_cell.angle_beta   90.00
_cell.angle_gamma   90.00
#
_symmetry.space_group_name_H-M   'P 1'
#
loop_
_entity.id
_entity.type
_entity.pdbx_description
1 polymer ?
#
loop_
_entity_poly.entity_id
_entity_poly.type
_entity_poly.pdbx_seq_one_letter_code
_entity_poly.pdbx_strand_id
1 'polypeptide(L)' 'MRQLLEIDLQNYENCDSVFSRPSVRGIILKDDNKIALVYSEKEKYYKFPGGGIHKDEDQKEALIREVREEVGLTVIPESE' A
#
# COMPACT_ATOMS: atom_id res chain seq x y z
N MET A 1 -42.44 -32.40 -13.04
CA MET A 1 -42.06 -31.25 -12.18
C MET A 1 -41.54 -30.15 -13.08
N ARG A 2 -41.96 -28.90 -12.85
CA ARG A 2 -41.57 -27.73 -13.64
C ARG A 2 -40.72 -26.81 -12.77
N GLN A 3 -39.51 -26.47 -13.21
CA GLN A 3 -38.64 -25.48 -12.55
C GLN A 3 -39.35 -24.11 -12.58
N LEU A 4 -39.40 -23.43 -11.42
CA LEU A 4 -40.13 -22.16 -11.25
C LEU A 4 -39.19 -20.94 -11.21
N LEU A 5 -37.92 -21.11 -10.82
CA LEU A 5 -36.88 -20.07 -10.87
C LEU A 5 -35.48 -20.71 -10.85
N GLU A 6 -34.52 -20.06 -11.50
CA GLU A 6 -33.09 -20.30 -11.34
C GLU A 6 -32.49 -19.13 -10.53
N ILE A 7 -31.90 -19.41 -9.38
CA ILE A 7 -31.16 -18.42 -8.59
C ILE A 7 -29.69 -18.59 -8.94
N ASP A 8 -29.23 -17.83 -9.92
CA ASP A 8 -27.83 -17.74 -10.30
C ASP A 8 -27.26 -16.40 -9.81
N LEU A 9 -26.21 -16.47 -8.99
CA LEU A 9 -25.52 -15.31 -8.42
C LEU A 9 -24.51 -14.68 -9.42
N GLN A 10 -24.29 -15.32 -10.57
CA GLN A 10 -23.36 -14.88 -11.63
C GLN A 10 -21.96 -14.52 -11.10
N ASN A 11 -21.51 -15.18 -10.04
CA ASN A 11 -20.21 -14.98 -9.40
C ASN A 11 -19.07 -15.69 -10.16
N TYR A 12 -19.11 -15.63 -11.49
CA TYR A 12 -18.15 -16.28 -12.38
C TYR A 12 -16.75 -15.71 -12.17
N GLU A 13 -15.75 -16.58 -12.14
CA GLU A 13 -14.36 -16.15 -12.12
C GLU A 13 -14.02 -15.38 -13.41
N ASN A 14 -13.32 -14.25 -13.28
CA ASN A 14 -12.92 -13.31 -14.34
C ASN A 14 -13.98 -12.30 -14.84
N CYS A 15 -15.06 -12.03 -14.09
CA CYS A 15 -15.97 -10.93 -14.43
C CYS A 15 -15.43 -9.53 -14.09
N ASP A 16 -14.39 -9.43 -13.25
CA ASP A 16 -13.81 -8.16 -12.81
C ASP A 16 -12.33 -8.06 -13.18
N SER A 17 -11.91 -6.91 -13.73
CA SER A 17 -10.50 -6.61 -13.94
C SER A 17 -9.78 -6.49 -12.59
N VAL A 18 -8.95 -7.46 -12.25
CA VAL A 18 -8.12 -7.41 -11.04
C VAL A 18 -6.99 -6.40 -11.25
N PHE A 19 -7.11 -5.23 -10.64
CA PHE A 19 -6.05 -4.22 -10.63
C PHE A 19 -5.16 -4.42 -9.39
N SER A 20 -3.91 -4.83 -9.61
CA SER A 20 -2.90 -4.92 -8.56
C SER A 20 -1.87 -3.81 -8.74
N ARG A 21 -1.65 -3.02 -7.70
CA ARG A 21 -0.59 -2.01 -7.65
C ARG A 21 0.38 -2.36 -6.51
N PRO A 22 1.60 -2.82 -6.83
CA PRO A 22 2.59 -3.09 -5.79
C PRO A 22 2.94 -1.79 -5.05
N SER A 23 3.09 -1.87 -3.74
CA SER A 23 3.39 -0.72 -2.88
C SER A 23 4.29 -1.13 -1.73
N VAL A 24 5.04 -0.15 -1.21
CA VAL A 24 5.95 -0.30 -0.08
C VAL A 24 5.47 0.58 1.07
N ARG A 25 5.81 0.17 2.30
CA ARG A 25 5.49 0.89 3.53
C ARG A 25 6.68 0.84 4.48
N GLY A 26 7.03 1.98 5.06
CA GLY A 26 8.08 2.11 6.06
C GLY A 26 7.51 2.10 7.47
N ILE A 27 8.07 1.27 8.35
CA ILE A 27 7.83 1.32 9.79
C ILE A 27 9.04 2.00 10.42
N ILE A 28 8.88 3.26 10.81
CA ILE A 28 9.98 4.07 11.36
C ILE A 28 9.77 4.18 12.85
N LEU A 29 10.69 3.56 13.60
CA LEU A 29 10.69 3.56 15.06
C LEU A 29 11.53 4.73 15.58
N LYS A 30 11.05 5.38 16.63
CA LYS A 30 11.82 6.37 17.40
C LYS A 30 11.96 5.87 18.84
N ASP A 31 13.16 5.99 19.39
CA ASP A 31 13.50 5.64 20.77
C ASP A 31 12.39 6.16 21.72
N ASP A 32 11.76 5.23 22.45
CA ASP A 32 10.51 5.38 23.23
C ASP A 32 9.22 4.80 22.59
N ASN A 33 9.31 3.67 21.86
CA ASN A 33 8.16 2.93 21.30
C ASN A 33 7.22 3.76 20.40
N LYS A 34 7.72 4.85 19.81
CA LYS A 34 6.94 5.72 18.92
C LYS A 34 7.13 5.28 17.48
N ILE A 35 6.06 5.40 16.70
CA ILE A 35 6.06 5.08 15.27
C ILE A 35 5.68 6.34 14.49
N ALA A 36 6.42 6.63 13.43
CA ALA A 36 6.08 7.74 12.55
C ALA A 36 4.89 7.36 11.64
N LEU A 37 3.86 8.20 11.64
CA LEU A 37 2.68 8.06 10.80
C LEU A 37 2.43 9.37 10.05
N VAL A 38 1.88 9.26 8.84
CA VAL A 38 1.46 10.38 8.00
C VAL A 38 -0.04 10.52 8.09
N TYR A 39 -0.52 11.72 8.39
CA TYR A 39 -1.94 12.03 8.36
C TYR A 39 -2.38 12.42 6.95
N SER A 40 -3.33 11.69 6.37
CA SER A 40 -3.93 12.04 5.08
C SER A 40 -5.13 12.96 5.30
N GLU A 41 -5.03 14.23 4.91
CA GLU A 41 -6.18 15.15 5.01
C GLU A 41 -7.34 14.75 4.11
N LYS A 42 -7.04 14.11 2.97
CA LYS A 42 -8.02 13.62 1.99
C LYS A 42 -8.83 12.46 2.54
N GLU A 43 -8.13 11.49 3.13
CA GLU A 43 -8.73 10.23 3.56
C GLU A 43 -9.12 10.23 5.06
N LYS A 44 -8.73 11.28 5.81
CA LYS A 44 -9.00 11.47 7.23
C LYS A 44 -8.50 10.35 8.16
N TYR A 45 -7.42 9.66 7.79
CA TYR A 45 -6.78 8.64 8.62
C TYR A 45 -5.25 8.73 8.62
N TYR A 46 -4.63 8.07 9.59
CA TYR A 46 -3.19 7.93 9.73
C TYR A 46 -2.70 6.67 9.02
N LYS A 47 -1.65 6.80 8.21
CA LYS A 47 -1.01 5.70 7.48
C LYS A 47 0.49 5.65 7.74
N PHE A 48 1.08 4.48 7.53
CA PHE A 48 2.53 4.39 7.40
C PHE A 48 3.00 5.17 6.17
N PRO A 49 4.18 5.82 6.24
CA PRO A 49 4.78 6.43 5.08
C PRO A 49 5.03 5.38 4.00
N GLY A 50 4.73 5.72 2.76
CA GLY A 50 4.95 4.84 1.62
C GLY A 50 3.94 5.03 0.49
N GLY A 51 4.27 4.45 -0.66
CA GLY A 51 3.48 4.57 -1.88
C GLY A 51 3.72 3.43 -2.85
N GLY A 52 3.34 3.65 -4.10
CA GLY A 52 3.41 2.61 -5.13
C GLY A 52 4.80 2.50 -5.72
N ILE A 53 5.16 1.29 -6.12
CA ILE A 53 6.43 1.04 -6.83
C ILE A 53 6.26 1.45 -8.29
N HIS A 54 7.18 2.27 -8.80
CA HIS A 54 7.28 2.61 -10.22
C HIS A 54 7.91 1.46 -11.03
N LYS A 55 7.78 1.50 -12.36
CA LYS A 55 8.27 0.42 -13.22
C LYS A 55 9.80 0.29 -13.23
N ASP A 56 10.49 1.38 -12.94
CA ASP A 56 11.95 1.50 -13.09
C ASP A 56 12.70 1.51 -11.75
N GLU A 57 12.02 1.18 -10.63
CA GLU A 57 12.62 1.15 -9.29
C GLU A 57 12.38 -0.18 -8.59
N ASP A 58 13.31 -0.58 -7.73
CA ASP A 58 13.12 -1.73 -6.83
C ASP A 58 12.33 -1.36 -5.56
N GLN A 59 12.03 -2.35 -4.72
CA GLN A 59 11.28 -2.13 -3.47
C GLN A 59 12.01 -1.21 -2.48
N LYS A 60 13.34 -1.27 -2.41
CA LYS A 60 14.14 -0.45 -1.50
C LYS A 60 14.22 0.98 -2.01
N GLU A 61 14.45 1.17 -3.29
CA GLU A 61 14.47 2.48 -3.96
C GLU A 61 13.12 3.20 -3.81
N ALA A 62 12.02 2.49 -4.08
CA ALA A 62 10.67 2.99 -3.85
C ALA A 62 10.48 3.42 -2.39
N LEU A 63 10.95 2.61 -1.43
CA LEU A 63 10.80 2.92 -0.01
C LEU A 63 11.61 4.17 0.38
N ILE A 64 12.86 4.28 -0.07
CA ILE A 64 13.74 5.42 0.20
C ILE A 64 13.13 6.71 -0.38
N ARG A 65 12.63 6.66 -1.61
CA ARG A 65 11.95 7.78 -2.28
C ARG A 65 10.71 8.22 -1.51
N GLU A 66 9.79 7.30 -1.23
CA GLU A 66 8.51 7.61 -0.58
C GLU A 66 8.72 8.13 0.85
N VAL A 67 9.66 7.56 1.62
CA VAL A 67 10.00 8.07 2.96
C VAL A 67 10.55 9.49 2.88
N ARG A 68 11.38 9.79 1.88
CA ARG A 68 11.89 11.15 1.67
C ARG A 68 10.77 12.12 1.30
N GLU A 69 9.86 11.73 0.40
CA GLU A 69 8.76 12.57 -0.09
C GLU A 69 7.69 12.83 0.99
N GLU A 70 7.27 11.81 1.73
CA GLU A 70 6.15 11.93 2.67
C GLU A 70 6.54 12.41 4.08
N VAL A 71 7.75 12.09 4.55
CA VAL A 71 8.19 12.44 5.92
C VAL A 71 9.52 13.19 5.99
N GLY A 72 10.18 13.45 4.85
CA GLY A 72 11.42 14.24 4.79
C GLY A 72 12.65 13.53 5.37
N LEU A 73 12.57 12.24 5.65
CA LEU A 73 13.67 11.47 6.24
C LEU A 73 14.56 10.88 5.15
N THR A 74 15.86 10.77 5.43
CA THR A 74 16.82 10.09 4.55
C THR A 74 17.11 8.70 5.13
N VAL A 75 16.80 7.66 4.37
CA VAL A 75 17.08 6.27 4.72
C VAL A 75 18.52 5.94 4.31
N ILE A 76 19.29 5.35 5.23
CA ILE A 76 20.67 4.91 4.99
C ILE A 76 20.63 3.39 4.74
N PRO A 77 20.76 2.93 3.49
CA PRO A 77 20.57 1.52 3.14
C PRO A 77 21.66 0.57 3.68
N GLU A 78 22.81 1.11 4.09
CA GLU A 78 24.02 0.36 4.48
C GLU A 78 24.18 0.24 6.01
N SER A 79 23.08 0.31 6.76
CA SER A 79 23.14 0.12 8.20
C SER A 79 23.18 -1.39 8.52
N GLU A 80 24.40 -1.95 8.62
CA GLU A 80 24.65 -3.24 9.29
C GLU A 80 24.33 -3.19 10.78
#